data_AF-A0A974UN34-F1
#
_entry.id   AF-A0A974UN34-F1
#
_cell.length_a   1.000
_cell.length_b   1.000
_cell.length_c   1.000
_cell.angle_alpha   90.00
_cell.angle_beta   90.00
_cell.angle_gamma   90.00
#
_symmetry.space_group_name_H-M   'P 1'
#
loop_
_entity.id
_entity.type
_entity.pdbx_description
1 polymer ?
#
loop_
_entity_poly.entity_id
_entity_poly.type
_entity_poly.pdbx_seq_one_letter_code
_entity_poly.pdbx_strand_id
1 'polypeptide(L)'
;MAVRGRGVDGHGGRTRGAALACRAVARPGDVVAVEEPAAPWLVRHLRTARIHAVGVPCDIAGPRPEALAAALAHRPVAFVYQPRAQNPSGHTVPAGRVAELAAVLASADTAAIEDDAFGPLAAGAGASLGRHLPGRVLLVRSYCTAFGPELRSCVLGGGAALVERVRAQRAFRGPAKSCRTLRRSCSRIRPRTPAAPRAVALRRAPHGPRRGPG
;
A
#
# COMPACT_ATOMS: atom_id res chain seq x y z
N MET A 1 -7.49 -10.47 4.04
CA MET A 1 -8.74 -10.34 3.28
C MET A 1 -8.52 -10.87 1.86
N ALA A 2 -9.30 -11.84 1.38
CA ALA A 2 -9.38 -12.07 -0.08
C ALA A 2 -9.99 -10.81 -0.69
N VAL A 3 -9.62 -10.41 -1.91
CA VAL A 3 -10.33 -9.32 -2.62
C VAL A 3 -11.75 -9.82 -2.94
N ARG A 4 -12.61 -9.92 -1.92
CA ARG A 4 -14.05 -10.10 -2.03
C ARG A 4 -14.63 -8.69 -1.99
N GLY A 5 -14.60 -8.06 -3.16
CA GLY A 5 -14.95 -6.67 -3.39
C GLY A 5 -14.50 -6.28 -4.79
N ARG A 6 -15.19 -5.32 -5.42
CA ARG A 6 -14.90 -4.86 -6.78
C ARG A 6 -13.42 -4.44 -6.86
N GLY A 7 -12.65 -5.09 -7.73
CA GLY A 7 -11.24 -4.79 -7.95
C GLY A 7 -11.00 -4.02 -9.24
N VAL A 8 -9.85 -3.35 -9.34
CA VAL A 8 -9.32 -2.71 -10.54
C VAL A 8 -7.86 -3.12 -10.67
N ASP A 9 -7.45 -3.71 -11.78
CA ASP A 9 -6.05 -4.08 -11.97
C ASP A 9 -5.21 -2.84 -12.22
N GLY A 10 -4.14 -2.64 -11.46
CA GLY A 10 -3.15 -1.61 -11.72
C GLY A 10 -2.11 -2.06 -12.75
N HIS A 11 -1.53 -1.09 -13.46
CA HIS A 11 -0.53 -1.31 -14.50
C HIS A 11 0.79 -0.62 -14.16
N GLY A 12 1.90 -1.32 -14.42
CA GLY A 12 3.24 -0.83 -14.12
C GLY A 12 3.71 -1.12 -12.68
N GLY A 13 3.17 -2.18 -12.07
CA GLY A 13 3.60 -2.70 -10.77
C GLY A 13 3.16 -1.88 -9.57
N ARG A 14 3.73 -2.20 -8.40
CA ARG A 14 3.38 -1.63 -7.09
C ARG A 14 3.30 -0.10 -7.07
N THR A 15 4.39 0.55 -7.47
CA THR A 15 4.55 2.01 -7.37
C THR A 15 3.50 2.78 -8.17
N ARG A 16 3.18 2.33 -9.40
CA ARG A 16 2.13 2.96 -10.21
C ARG A 16 0.72 2.68 -9.67
N GLY A 17 0.49 1.48 -9.13
CA GLY A 17 -0.76 1.16 -8.44
C GLY A 17 -0.99 2.05 -7.22
N ALA A 18 0.01 2.14 -6.35
CA ALA A 18 -0.08 2.95 -5.13
C ALA A 18 -0.16 4.46 -5.42
N ALA A 19 0.55 4.95 -6.44
CA ALA A 19 0.40 6.32 -6.93
C ALA A 19 -1.00 6.61 -7.48
N LEU A 20 -1.61 5.65 -8.19
CA LEU A 20 -2.99 5.78 -8.67
C LEU A 20 -3.98 5.79 -7.49
N ALA A 21 -3.77 4.94 -6.48
CA ALA A 21 -4.55 4.94 -5.25
C ALA A 21 -4.50 6.30 -4.54
N CYS A 22 -3.30 6.86 -4.37
CA CYS A 22 -3.12 8.19 -3.76
C CYS A 22 -3.88 9.27 -4.54
N ARG A 23 -3.75 9.31 -5.88
CA ARG A 23 -4.47 10.27 -6.74
C ARG A 23 -6.00 10.10 -6.72
N ALA A 24 -6.50 8.91 -6.42
CA ALA A 24 -7.93 8.67 -6.32
C ALA A 24 -8.56 9.26 -5.05
N VAL A 25 -7.74 9.56 -4.04
CA VAL A 25 -8.20 10.04 -2.73
C VAL A 25 -7.65 11.41 -2.35
N ALA A 26 -6.55 11.86 -2.96
CA ALA A 26 -5.88 13.11 -2.64
C ALA A 26 -5.65 13.98 -3.89
N ARG A 27 -5.71 15.29 -3.67
CA ARG A 27 -5.51 16.37 -4.64
C ARG A 27 -4.30 17.22 -4.24
N PRO A 28 -3.73 18.00 -5.18
CA PRO A 28 -2.72 19.01 -4.82
C PRO A 28 -3.23 19.92 -3.69
N GLY A 29 -2.40 20.12 -2.67
CA GLY A 29 -2.73 20.87 -1.45
C GLY A 29 -3.30 20.02 -0.31
N ASP A 30 -3.76 18.79 -0.56
CA ASP A 30 -4.24 17.91 0.50
C ASP A 30 -3.10 17.41 1.39
N VAL A 31 -3.45 16.95 2.59
CA VAL A 31 -2.55 16.30 3.54
C VAL A 31 -2.74 14.78 3.50
N VAL A 32 -1.64 14.03 3.48
CA VAL A 32 -1.62 12.57 3.55
C VAL A 32 -0.70 12.13 4.69
N ALA A 33 -1.22 11.32 5.60
CA ALA A 33 -0.45 10.68 6.64
C ALA A 33 0.33 9.49 6.06
N VAL A 34 1.61 9.38 6.40
CA VAL A 34 2.50 8.31 5.93
C VAL A 34 3.36 7.79 7.06
N GLU A 35 3.79 6.54 6.97
CA GLU A 35 4.77 5.97 7.90
C GLU A 35 6.03 6.84 8.00
N GLU A 36 6.66 6.89 9.18
CA GLU A 36 7.96 7.52 9.37
C GLU A 36 8.95 6.51 9.96
N PRO A 37 10.00 6.13 9.21
CA PRO A 37 10.36 6.59 7.87
C PRO A 37 9.45 6.04 6.76
N ALA A 38 9.09 6.92 5.80
CA ALA A 38 8.24 6.58 4.67
C ALA A 38 9.01 5.86 3.55
N ALA A 39 8.29 5.10 2.73
CA ALA A 39 8.87 4.52 1.52
C ALA A 39 9.39 5.64 0.57
N PRO A 40 10.64 5.56 0.08
CA PRO A 40 11.23 6.64 -0.74
C PRO A 40 10.43 7.00 -1.99
N TRP A 41 9.77 6.02 -2.62
CA TRP A 41 8.93 6.26 -3.78
C TRP A 41 7.70 7.11 -3.43
N LEU A 42 7.13 6.92 -2.24
CA LEU A 42 5.92 7.59 -1.77
C LEU A 42 6.24 9.05 -1.48
N VAL A 43 7.34 9.31 -0.78
CA VAL A 43 7.85 10.68 -0.54
C VAL A 43 8.02 11.43 -1.85
N ARG A 44 8.68 10.81 -2.84
CA ARG A 44 8.86 11.41 -4.17
C ARG A 44 7.52 11.66 -4.86
N HIS A 45 6.59 10.70 -4.78
CA HIS A 45 5.27 10.81 -5.39
C HIS A 45 4.46 11.97 -4.83
N LEU A 46 4.34 12.06 -3.50
CA LEU A 46 3.57 13.10 -2.81
C LEU A 46 4.14 14.49 -3.12
N ARG A 47 5.47 14.64 -3.08
CA ARG A 47 6.15 15.89 -3.45
C ARG A 47 5.83 16.32 -4.89
N THR A 48 5.97 15.43 -5.87
CA THR A 48 5.64 15.75 -7.27
C THR A 48 4.16 16.04 -7.48
N ALA A 49 3.28 15.43 -6.68
CA ALA A 49 1.84 15.67 -6.72
C ALA A 49 1.41 16.95 -5.96
N ARG A 50 2.36 17.67 -5.33
CA ARG A 50 2.08 18.82 -4.43
C ARG A 50 1.12 18.44 -3.30
N ILE A 51 1.26 17.23 -2.77
CA ILE A 51 0.52 16.73 -1.60
C ILE A 51 1.44 16.83 -0.39
N HIS A 52 0.93 17.37 0.71
CA HIS A 52 1.67 17.51 1.96
C HIS A 52 1.68 16.17 2.70
N ALA A 53 2.86 15.72 3.11
CA ALA A 53 3.01 14.50 3.89
C ALA A 53 3.12 14.86 5.38
N VAL A 54 2.35 14.18 6.23
CA VAL A 54 2.54 14.19 7.68
C VAL A 54 3.05 12.82 8.14
N GLY A 55 4.14 12.82 8.90
CA GLY A 55 4.79 11.60 9.37
C GLY A 55 4.01 10.94 10.51
N VAL A 56 3.98 9.61 10.48
CA VAL A 56 3.47 8.75 11.55
C VAL A 56 4.63 7.87 12.01
N PRO A 57 5.35 8.27 13.07
CA PRO A 57 6.41 7.47 13.67
C PRO A 57 6.05 5.99 13.86
N CYS A 58 6.94 5.13 13.39
CA CYS A 58 6.80 3.68 13.49
C CYS A 58 7.71 3.09 14.57
N ASP A 59 7.24 2.01 15.20
CA ASP A 59 8.06 1.08 16.00
C ASP A 59 8.26 -0.25 15.24
N ILE A 60 8.77 -1.27 15.92
CA ILE A 60 9.01 -2.61 15.33
C ILE A 60 7.72 -3.31 14.83
N ALA A 61 6.55 -2.91 15.34
CA ALA A 61 5.24 -3.40 14.95
C ALA A 61 4.55 -2.48 13.93
N GLY A 62 5.23 -1.39 13.53
CA GLY A 62 4.79 -0.45 12.51
C GLY A 62 4.24 0.86 13.08
N PRO A 63 3.28 1.51 12.40
CA PRO A 63 2.77 2.81 12.80
C PRO A 63 2.29 2.78 14.25
N ARG A 64 2.65 3.79 15.05
CA ARG A 64 2.20 3.91 16.43
C ARG A 64 0.78 4.51 16.47
N PRO A 65 -0.20 3.89 17.15
CA PRO A 65 -1.58 4.40 17.19
C PRO A 65 -1.71 5.84 17.69
N GLU A 66 -0.97 6.20 18.74
CA GLU A 66 -0.91 7.54 19.31
C GLU A 66 -0.30 8.56 18.34
N ALA A 67 0.71 8.16 17.56
CA ALA A 67 1.32 9.01 16.56
C ALA A 67 0.38 9.22 15.37
N LEU A 68 -0.37 8.18 15.00
CA LEU A 68 -1.44 8.31 14.00
C LEU A 68 -2.53 9.26 14.51
N ALA A 69 -2.95 9.14 15.77
CA ALA A 69 -3.95 10.02 16.36
C ALA A 69 -3.50 11.49 16.34
N ALA A 70 -2.22 11.76 16.66
CA ALA A 70 -1.63 13.09 16.53
C ALA A 70 -1.63 13.58 15.07
N ALA A 71 -1.24 12.73 14.12
CA ALA A 71 -1.26 13.08 12.70
C ALA A 71 -2.67 13.40 12.17
N LEU A 72 -3.71 12.79 12.74
CA LEU A 72 -5.11 13.07 12.38
C LEU A 72 -5.54 14.51 12.74
N ALA A 73 -4.85 15.20 13.65
CA ALA A 73 -5.11 16.62 13.93
C ALA A 73 -4.88 17.51 12.69
N HIS A 74 -4.01 17.09 11.76
CA HIS A 74 -3.78 17.75 10.48
C HIS A 74 -4.85 17.42 9.42
N ARG A 75 -5.90 16.68 9.79
CA ARG A 75 -7.02 16.27 8.93
C ARG A 75 -6.57 15.66 7.59
N PRO A 76 -5.70 14.63 7.60
CA PRO A 76 -5.25 14.00 6.37
C PRO A 76 -6.43 13.34 5.64
N VAL A 77 -6.49 13.51 4.32
CA VAL A 77 -7.51 12.87 3.48
C VAL A 77 -7.24 11.36 3.33
N ALA A 78 -5.97 10.95 3.51
CA ALA A 78 -5.59 9.55 3.49
C ALA A 78 -4.43 9.22 4.43
N PHE A 79 -4.39 7.98 4.90
CA PHE A 79 -3.27 7.34 5.58
C PHE A 79 -2.73 6.22 4.69
N VAL A 80 -1.44 6.27 4.35
CA VAL A 80 -0.78 5.28 3.48
C VAL A 80 0.28 4.53 4.29
N TYR A 81 0.18 3.20 4.34
CA TYR A 81 1.16 2.37 5.03
C TYR A 81 1.35 1.01 4.35
N GLN A 82 2.46 0.34 4.67
CA GLN A 82 2.75 -0.99 4.17
C GLN A 82 2.48 -2.03 5.26
N PRO A 83 1.44 -2.88 5.13
CA PRO A 83 1.07 -3.81 6.19
C PRO A 83 2.11 -4.94 6.41
N ARG A 84 2.99 -5.19 5.44
CA ARG A 84 3.96 -6.30 5.46
C ARG A 84 5.28 -5.90 4.81
N ALA A 85 6.37 -6.32 5.45
CA ALA A 85 7.75 -6.08 5.01
C ALA A 85 7.92 -4.65 4.48
N GLN A 86 7.66 -3.70 5.37
CA GLN A 86 7.70 -2.28 5.07
C GLN A 86 9.07 -1.89 4.50
N ASN A 87 9.09 -0.93 3.58
CA ASN A 87 10.33 -0.42 3.02
C ASN A 87 10.48 1.04 3.49
N PRO A 88 11.52 1.39 4.27
CA PRO A 88 12.79 0.66 4.43
C PRO A 88 12.92 -0.26 5.65
N SER A 89 12.05 -0.16 6.65
CA SER A 89 12.26 -0.68 8.01
C SER A 89 12.04 -2.18 8.16
N GLY A 90 11.35 -2.83 7.23
CA GLY A 90 11.12 -4.27 7.20
C GLY A 90 10.04 -4.80 8.16
N HIS A 91 9.39 -3.95 8.95
CA HIS A 91 8.35 -4.38 9.90
C HIS A 91 7.13 -4.97 9.20
N THR A 92 6.36 -5.74 9.97
CA THR A 92 5.06 -6.27 9.57
C THR A 92 4.06 -5.96 10.68
N VAL A 93 2.92 -5.40 10.30
CA VAL A 93 1.92 -4.92 11.27
C VAL A 93 1.10 -6.10 11.78
N PRO A 94 1.16 -6.44 13.09
CA PRO A 94 0.39 -7.54 13.65
C PRO A 94 -1.10 -7.20 13.73
N ALA A 95 -1.94 -8.24 13.92
CA ALA A 95 -3.39 -8.07 13.96
C ALA A 95 -3.87 -7.12 15.08
N GLY A 96 -3.27 -7.21 16.27
CA GLY A 96 -3.56 -6.29 17.38
C GLY A 96 -3.30 -4.84 17.00
N ARG A 97 -2.12 -4.55 16.43
CA ARG A 97 -1.78 -3.20 15.95
C ARG A 97 -2.73 -2.71 14.86
N VAL A 98 -3.17 -3.58 13.95
CA VAL A 98 -4.19 -3.19 12.95
C VAL A 98 -5.51 -2.80 13.62
N ALA A 99 -5.95 -3.51 14.66
CA ALA A 99 -7.16 -3.16 15.39
C ALA A 99 -7.03 -1.80 16.12
N GLU A 100 -5.87 -1.54 16.75
CA GLU A 100 -5.57 -0.25 17.37
C GLU A 100 -5.61 0.90 16.36
N LEU A 101 -4.92 0.74 15.22
CA LEU A 101 -4.92 1.74 14.15
C LEU A 101 -6.32 1.96 13.57
N ALA A 102 -7.12 0.89 13.45
CA ALA A 102 -8.50 1.00 13.00
C ALA A 102 -9.38 1.79 13.98
N ALA A 103 -9.20 1.59 15.29
CA ALA A 103 -9.91 2.34 16.31
C ALA A 103 -9.59 3.84 16.22
N VAL A 104 -8.30 4.19 16.02
CA VAL A 104 -7.87 5.58 15.81
C VAL A 104 -8.47 6.19 14.54
N LEU A 105 -8.51 5.44 13.44
CA LEU A 105 -9.07 5.93 12.17
C LEU A 105 -10.60 6.03 12.16
N ALA A 106 -11.28 5.29 13.04
CA ALA A 106 -12.74 5.29 13.11
C ALA A 106 -13.33 6.68 13.43
N SER A 107 -12.60 7.51 14.18
CA SER A 107 -13.04 8.84 14.61
C SER A 107 -12.73 9.98 13.61
N ALA A 108 -12.02 9.71 12.52
CA ALA A 108 -11.71 10.70 11.48
C ALA A 108 -12.37 10.31 10.16
N ASP A 109 -12.43 11.22 9.17
CA ASP A 109 -12.84 10.91 7.77
C ASP A 109 -11.61 10.72 6.85
N THR A 110 -10.63 9.99 7.33
CA THR A 110 -9.40 9.66 6.60
C THR A 110 -9.52 8.31 5.90
N ALA A 111 -9.29 8.23 4.58
CA ALA A 111 -9.21 6.94 3.89
C ALA A 111 -7.91 6.21 4.23
N ALA A 112 -7.88 4.87 4.20
CA ALA A 112 -6.65 4.10 4.39
C ALA A 112 -6.21 3.45 3.08
N ILE A 113 -4.92 3.50 2.78
CA ILE A 113 -4.30 2.81 1.64
C ILE A 113 -3.29 1.79 2.18
N GLU A 114 -3.54 0.52 1.89
CA GLU A 114 -2.62 -0.58 2.19
C GLU A 114 -1.76 -0.90 0.97
N ASP A 115 -0.47 -0.58 1.00
CA ASP A 115 0.49 -0.93 -0.06
C ASP A 115 1.17 -2.27 0.23
N ASP A 116 0.58 -3.35 -0.31
CA ASP A 116 0.94 -4.73 -0.02
C ASP A 116 1.68 -5.40 -1.20
N ALA A 117 3.01 -5.38 -1.14
CA ALA A 117 3.87 -6.04 -2.12
C ALA A 117 4.01 -7.55 -1.88
N PHE A 118 3.83 -8.00 -0.64
CA PHE A 118 4.20 -9.35 -0.20
C PHE A 118 3.01 -10.26 0.05
N GLY A 119 1.78 -9.74 -0.04
CA GLY A 119 0.54 -10.49 0.12
C GLY A 119 0.46 -11.79 -0.68
N PRO A 120 0.87 -11.84 -1.96
CA PRO A 120 0.85 -13.09 -2.73
C PRO A 120 1.84 -14.16 -2.23
N LEU A 121 2.88 -13.77 -1.49
CA LEU A 121 3.87 -14.69 -0.90
C LEU A 121 3.52 -15.07 0.56
N ALA A 122 2.54 -14.42 1.16
CA ALA A 122 2.21 -14.64 2.56
C ALA A 122 1.47 -15.99 2.75
N ALA A 123 1.92 -16.78 3.72
CA ALA A 123 1.33 -18.07 4.07
C ALA A 123 -0.11 -17.99 4.62
N GLY A 124 -0.64 -16.79 4.86
CA GLY A 124 -1.98 -16.59 5.41
C GLY A 124 -2.57 -15.22 5.09
N ALA A 125 -3.88 -15.09 5.30
CA ALA A 125 -4.60 -13.84 5.12
C ALA A 125 -4.10 -12.79 6.13
N GLY A 126 -3.43 -11.74 5.64
CA GLY A 126 -2.91 -10.68 6.50
C GLY A 126 -3.98 -9.93 7.26
N ALA A 127 -3.55 -9.37 8.40
CA ALA A 127 -4.26 -8.33 9.08
C ALA A 127 -4.42 -7.14 8.13
N SER A 128 -5.62 -6.57 8.10
CA SER A 128 -5.99 -5.50 7.19
C SER A 128 -7.01 -4.62 7.89
N LEU A 129 -6.82 -3.30 7.81
CA LEU A 129 -7.76 -2.29 8.27
C LEU A 129 -9.13 -2.48 7.61
N GLY A 130 -9.18 -3.03 6.39
CA GLY A 130 -10.43 -3.31 5.68
C GLY A 130 -11.36 -4.30 6.39
N ARG A 131 -10.84 -5.07 7.36
CA ARG A 131 -11.67 -5.93 8.24
C ARG A 131 -12.43 -5.13 9.30
N HIS A 132 -11.90 -3.98 9.72
CA HIS A 132 -12.46 -3.14 10.78
C HIS A 132 -13.20 -1.93 10.22
N LEU A 133 -12.73 -1.40 9.09
CA LEU A 133 -13.26 -0.20 8.42
C LEU A 133 -13.68 -0.55 6.98
N PRO A 134 -14.68 -1.42 6.80
CA PRO A 134 -15.17 -1.77 5.47
C PRO A 134 -15.68 -0.51 4.76
N GLY A 135 -15.26 -0.29 3.51
CA GLY A 135 -15.64 0.90 2.75
C GLY A 135 -14.61 2.04 2.75
N ARG A 136 -13.72 2.09 3.74
CA ARG A 136 -12.74 3.19 3.91
C ARG A 136 -11.29 2.82 3.58
N VAL A 137 -11.07 1.56 3.20
CA VAL A 137 -9.73 1.03 2.90
C VAL A 137 -9.62 0.69 1.42
N LEU A 138 -8.50 1.06 0.82
CA LEU A 138 -8.08 0.69 -0.52
C LEU A 138 -6.78 -0.13 -0.43
N LEU A 139 -6.87 -1.42 -0.68
CA LEU A 139 -5.74 -2.34 -0.78
C LEU A 139 -5.12 -2.25 -2.18
N VAL A 140 -3.82 -2.03 -2.23
CA VAL A 140 -2.99 -2.13 -3.44
C VAL A 140 -2.09 -3.35 -3.29
N ARG A 141 -2.44 -4.45 -3.96
CA ARG A 141 -1.66 -5.69 -3.94
C ARG A 141 -0.83 -5.85 -5.18
N SER A 142 0.50 -5.88 -5.05
CA SER A 142 1.40 -6.13 -6.18
C SER A 142 1.75 -7.60 -6.33
N TYR A 143 1.92 -8.05 -7.58
CA TYR A 143 2.34 -9.41 -7.92
C TYR A 143 3.79 -9.46 -8.42
N CYS A 144 4.41 -8.30 -8.67
CA CYS A 144 5.78 -8.21 -9.19
C CYS A 144 6.82 -8.83 -8.25
N THR A 145 6.62 -8.71 -6.94
CA THR A 145 7.52 -9.29 -5.94
C THR A 145 7.44 -10.81 -5.88
N ALA A 146 6.31 -11.40 -6.28
CA ALA A 146 6.07 -12.83 -6.22
C ALA A 146 6.36 -13.55 -7.55
N PHE A 147 6.16 -12.88 -8.69
CA PHE A 147 6.15 -13.50 -10.02
C PHE A 147 7.11 -12.83 -11.01
N GLY A 148 7.97 -11.93 -10.55
CA GLY A 148 8.96 -11.24 -11.38
C GLY A 148 8.57 -9.78 -11.72
N PRO A 149 9.55 -8.87 -11.80
CA PRO A 149 9.30 -7.45 -12.10
C PRO A 149 8.70 -7.21 -13.49
N GLU A 150 8.86 -8.14 -14.42
CA GLU A 150 8.34 -8.12 -15.80
C GLU A 150 6.82 -8.11 -15.83
N LEU A 151 6.18 -8.73 -14.84
CA LEU A 151 4.72 -8.87 -14.76
C LEU A 151 4.00 -7.51 -14.71
N ARG A 152 4.66 -6.49 -14.12
CA ARG A 152 4.18 -5.10 -14.02
C ARG A 152 2.69 -4.99 -13.64
N SER A 153 2.19 -5.87 -12.78
CA SER A 153 0.78 -5.92 -12.39
C SER A 153 0.58 -5.70 -10.89
N CYS A 154 -0.56 -5.10 -10.57
CA CYS A 154 -1.12 -5.06 -9.23
C CYS A 154 -2.64 -5.11 -9.31
N VAL A 155 -3.30 -5.32 -8.18
CA VAL A 155 -4.75 -5.27 -8.02
C VAL A 155 -5.05 -4.23 -6.95
N LEU A 156 -5.96 -3.31 -7.26
CA LEU A 156 -6.53 -2.37 -6.31
C LEU A 156 -7.94 -2.85 -5.95
N GLY A 157 -8.27 -2.92 -4.67
CA GLY A 157 -9.60 -3.35 -4.22
C GLY A 157 -9.90 -2.84 -2.82
N GLY A 158 -11.17 -2.84 -2.42
CA GLY A 158 -11.56 -2.33 -1.11
C GLY A 158 -12.93 -1.69 -1.16
N GLY A 159 -13.09 -0.55 -0.47
CA GLY A 159 -14.36 0.17 -0.41
C GLY A 159 -14.89 0.58 -1.79
N ALA A 160 -16.17 0.33 -2.05
CA ALA A 160 -16.78 0.52 -3.37
C ALA A 160 -16.59 1.95 -3.91
N ALA A 161 -16.83 2.96 -3.08
CA ALA A 161 -16.62 4.36 -3.45
C ALA A 161 -15.17 4.67 -3.84
N LEU A 162 -14.19 4.15 -3.08
CA LEU A 162 -12.76 4.34 -3.38
C LEU A 162 -12.36 3.64 -4.68
N VAL A 163 -12.88 2.44 -4.91
CA VAL A 163 -12.65 1.69 -6.15
C VAL A 163 -13.22 2.42 -7.36
N GLU A 164 -14.41 3.01 -7.25
CA GLU A 164 -14.98 3.82 -8.33
C GLU A 164 -14.16 5.10 -8.60
N ARG A 165 -13.64 5.76 -7.55
CA ARG A 165 -12.69 6.88 -7.72
C ARG A 165 -11.44 6.44 -8.48
N VAL A 166 -10.89 5.25 -8.18
CA VAL A 166 -9.75 4.68 -8.92
C VAL A 166 -10.11 4.42 -10.39
N ARG A 167 -11.32 3.93 -10.69
CA ARG A 167 -11.80 3.71 -12.06
C ARG A 167 -11.91 5.03 -12.83
N ALA A 168 -12.49 6.05 -12.21
CA ALA A 168 -12.61 7.39 -12.79
C ALA A 168 -11.24 7.99 -13.12
N GLN A 169 -10.29 7.92 -12.18
CA GLN A 169 -8.91 8.39 -12.40
C GLN A 169 -8.19 7.66 -13.54
N ARG A 170 -8.50 6.37 -13.76
CA ARG A 170 -7.95 5.60 -14.88
C ARG A 170 -8.55 5.97 -16.21
N ALA A 171 -9.87 6.15 -16.25
CA ALA A 171 -10.57 6.55 -17.48
C ALA A 171 -10.00 7.85 -18.05
N PHE A 172 -9.66 8.80 -17.18
CA PHE A 172 -9.04 10.08 -17.57
C PHE A 172 -7.66 9.93 -18.24
N ARG A 173 -6.91 8.85 -17.98
CA ARG A 173 -5.55 8.64 -18.51
C ARG A 173 -5.47 7.72 -19.74
N GLY A 174 -6.62 7.32 -20.29
CA GLY A 174 -6.69 6.42 -21.45
C GLY A 174 -6.47 4.92 -21.10
N PRO A 175 -6.78 3.99 -22.02
CA PRO A 175 -6.84 2.57 -21.74
C PRO A 175 -5.46 1.91 -21.68
N ALA A 176 -4.72 2.09 -20.60
CA ALA A 176 -3.68 1.14 -20.25
C ALA A 176 -4.37 -0.06 -19.57
N LYS A 177 -4.65 -1.13 -20.34
CA LYS A 177 -5.33 -2.35 -19.83
C LYS A 177 -4.37 -3.53 -19.74
N SER A 178 -4.26 -4.12 -18.55
CA SER A 178 -3.52 -5.37 -18.37
C SER A 178 -4.16 -6.46 -19.20
N CYS A 179 -3.33 -7.34 -19.76
CA CYS A 179 -3.79 -8.51 -20.51
C CYS A 179 -4.94 -9.19 -19.75
N ARG A 180 -6.08 -9.36 -20.43
CA ARG A 180 -7.33 -9.89 -19.84
C ARG A 180 -7.13 -11.26 -19.20
N THR A 181 -6.24 -12.08 -19.77
CA THR A 181 -5.83 -13.39 -19.23
C THR A 181 -5.07 -13.24 -17.91
N LEU A 182 -4.06 -12.37 -17.89
CA LEU A 182 -3.25 -12.10 -16.70
C LEU A 182 -4.10 -11.58 -15.52
N ARG A 183 -5.07 -10.71 -15.81
CA ARG A 183 -6.06 -10.18 -14.87
C ARG A 183 -6.91 -11.29 -14.23
N ARG A 184 -7.48 -12.16 -15.07
CA ARG A 184 -8.32 -13.27 -14.60
C ARG A 184 -7.53 -14.24 -13.73
N SER A 185 -6.27 -14.47 -14.05
CA SER A 185 -5.40 -15.32 -13.24
C SER A 185 -5.08 -14.65 -11.90
N CYS A 186 -4.54 -13.42 -11.88
CA CYS A 186 -4.10 -12.76 -10.65
C CYS A 186 -5.24 -12.54 -9.64
N SER A 187 -6.43 -12.15 -10.09
CA SER A 187 -7.61 -11.96 -9.23
C SER A 187 -8.11 -13.25 -8.57
N ARG A 188 -7.78 -14.42 -9.15
CA ARG A 188 -8.14 -15.74 -8.64
C ARG A 188 -7.05 -16.39 -7.79
N ILE A 189 -5.84 -15.83 -7.76
CA ILE A 189 -4.75 -16.33 -6.93
C ILE A 189 -5.14 -16.14 -5.46
N ARG A 190 -5.58 -17.24 -4.82
CA ARG A 190 -5.57 -17.41 -3.37
C ARG A 190 -4.12 -17.68 -2.93
N PRO A 191 -3.69 -17.23 -1.74
CA PRO A 191 -2.40 -17.63 -1.21
C PRO A 191 -2.36 -19.16 -1.15
N ARG A 192 -1.46 -19.76 -1.93
CA ARG A 192 -1.07 -21.17 -1.82
C ARG A 192 0.19 -21.20 -0.96
N THR A 193 0.16 -21.92 0.14
CA THR A 193 1.36 -22.30 0.91
C THR A 193 2.15 -23.39 0.16
N PRO A 194 3.48 -23.53 0.37
CA PRO A 194 4.50 -22.50 0.45
C PRO A 194 5.59 -22.69 -0.65
N ALA A 195 6.30 -21.60 -0.98
CA ALA A 195 7.73 -21.67 -1.29
C ALA A 195 8.45 -20.80 -0.26
N ALA A 196 9.43 -21.39 0.42
CA ALA A 196 10.08 -20.90 1.64
C ALA A 196 10.76 -19.51 1.50
N PRO A 197 11.03 -18.83 2.64
CA PRO A 197 11.34 -17.41 2.69
C PRO A 197 12.83 -17.13 2.47
N ARG A 198 13.24 -16.94 1.21
CA ARG A 198 14.58 -16.37 0.90
C ARG A 198 14.58 -14.87 0.58
N ALA A 199 13.43 -14.28 0.28
CA ALA A 199 13.36 -12.89 -0.18
C ALA A 199 13.42 -11.84 0.94
N VAL A 200 13.03 -12.17 2.18
CA VAL A 200 13.01 -11.20 3.30
C VAL A 200 14.41 -10.95 3.89
N ALA A 201 15.35 -11.89 3.72
CA ALA A 201 16.72 -11.76 4.24
C ALA A 201 17.65 -10.88 3.37
N LEU A 202 17.34 -10.65 2.09
CA LEU A 202 18.25 -9.99 1.15
C LEU A 202 18.27 -8.45 1.20
N ARG A 203 17.54 -7.82 2.14
CA ARG A 203 17.58 -6.35 2.32
C ARG A 203 18.25 -5.88 3.61
N ARG A 204 18.90 -6.78 4.36
CA ARG A 204 19.77 -6.45 5.51
C ARG A 204 21.26 -6.28 5.13
N ALA A 205 21.58 -6.05 3.86
CA ALA A 205 22.93 -5.64 3.49
C ALA A 205 23.00 -4.09 3.50
N PRO A 206 23.73 -3.45 4.44
CA PRO A 206 24.04 -2.03 4.32
C PRO A 206 24.78 -1.84 2.99
N HIS A 207 24.37 -0.85 2.20
CA HIS A 207 25.17 -0.40 1.07
C HIS A 207 26.50 0.13 1.62
N GLY A 208 27.53 -0.72 1.60
CA GLY A 208 28.91 -0.32 1.87
C GLY A 208 29.34 0.79 0.90
N PRO A 209 30.29 1.65 1.29
CA PRO A 209 30.66 2.81 0.51
C PRO A 209 31.25 2.35 -0.83
N ARG A 210 30.66 2.83 -1.94
CA ARG A 210 31.26 2.67 -3.27
C ARG A 210 32.52 3.52 -3.30
N ARG A 211 33.69 2.87 -3.24
CA ARG A 211 34.96 3.49 -3.62
C ARG A 211 34.85 3.89 -5.10
N GLY A 212 34.99 5.18 -5.39
CA GLY A 212 35.15 5.66 -6.76
C GLY A 212 36.53 5.30 -7.28
N PRO A 213 36.72 5.09 -8.60
CA PRO A 213 38.05 5.07 -9.16
C PRO A 213 38.56 6.51 -9.24
N GLY A 214 39.82 6.70 -8.84
CA GLY A 214 40.58 7.92 -9.08
C GLY A 214 41.02 8.07 -10.53
#